data_AF-A0A953EJ78-F1
#
_entry.id   AF-A0A953EJ78-F1
#
_cell.length_a   1.000
_cell.length_b   1.000
_cell.length_c   1.000
_cell.angle_alpha   90.00
_cell.angle_beta   90.00
_cell.angle_gamma   90.00
#
_symmetry.space_group_name_H-M   'P 1'
#
loop_
_entity.id
_entity.type
_entity.pdbx_description
1 polymer ?
#
loop_
_entity_poly.entity_id
_entity_poly.type
_entity_poly.pdbx_seq_one_letter_code
_entity_poly.pdbx_strand_id
1 'polypeptide(L)'
;MFLFDDISFVQTQDLPLSELWYFLPFGYLVTILIETPILLAGLGSKFTFKQKLLSGIWLTACTYPIVVIVLPALFQGSPRGLYLTVAEIFAPVAECAIFWLAFRGTEAVSWTRSFAVIIVANLASFGLGEVLNAYNWLGLF
;
A
#
# COMPACT_ATOMS: atom_id res chain seq x y z
N MET A 1 28.28 -22.48 16.35
CA MET A 1 27.66 -21.43 17.18
C MET A 1 27.62 -20.15 16.36
N PHE A 2 26.66 -20.07 15.44
CA PHE A 2 26.32 -18.85 14.71
C PHE A 2 25.08 -18.26 15.39
N LEU A 3 25.27 -17.13 16.07
CA LEU A 3 24.31 -16.42 16.92
C LEU A 3 23.25 -15.65 16.10
N PHE A 4 22.68 -16.27 15.06
CA PHE A 4 21.67 -15.66 14.19
C PHE A 4 20.58 -16.64 13.72
N ASP A 5 20.47 -17.83 14.31
CA ASP A 5 19.50 -18.85 13.89
C ASP A 5 18.09 -18.69 14.48
N ASP A 6 17.84 -17.74 15.39
CA ASP A 6 16.56 -17.63 16.09
C ASP A 6 16.00 -16.19 16.14
N ILE A 7 16.06 -15.47 15.02
CA ILE A 7 15.06 -14.43 14.79
C ILE A 7 14.05 -15.03 13.82
N SER A 8 13.11 -15.80 14.39
CA SER A 8 11.84 -16.07 13.75
C SER A 8 11.13 -14.72 13.60
N PHE A 9 11.53 -13.94 12.59
CA PHE A 9 10.74 -12.83 12.08
C PHE A 9 9.40 -13.44 11.74
N VAL A 10 8.38 -13.23 12.57
CA VAL A 10 7.06 -13.74 12.29
C VAL A 10 6.60 -13.00 11.04
N GLN A 11 6.76 -13.69 9.92
CA GLN A 11 6.48 -13.17 8.60
C GLN A 11 4.98 -12.92 8.54
N THR A 12 4.54 -11.75 8.09
CA THR A 12 3.11 -11.46 7.90
C THR A 12 2.40 -12.47 6.99
N GLN A 13 3.15 -13.15 6.12
CA GLN A 13 2.69 -14.27 5.30
C GLN A 13 2.46 -15.59 6.07
N ASP A 14 3.03 -15.74 7.26
CA ASP A 14 2.88 -16.91 8.12
C ASP A 14 2.02 -16.62 9.36
N LEU A 15 1.56 -15.36 9.52
CA LEU A 15 0.59 -15.01 10.55
C LEU A 15 -0.73 -15.74 10.31
N PRO A 16 -1.41 -16.20 11.37
CA PRO A 16 -2.77 -16.70 11.24
C PRO A 16 -3.65 -15.61 10.65
N LEU A 17 -4.51 -15.97 9.67
CA LEU A 17 -5.36 -15.02 8.94
C LEU A 17 -6.14 -14.07 9.87
N SER A 18 -6.52 -14.53 11.07
CA SER A 18 -7.19 -13.71 12.09
C SER A 18 -6.40 -12.47 12.49
N GLU A 19 -5.07 -12.56 12.58
CA GLU A 19 -4.21 -11.42 12.96
C GLU A 19 -4.09 -10.40 11.82
N LEU A 20 -4.08 -10.87 10.56
CA LEU A 20 -4.12 -9.99 9.39
C LEU A 20 -5.41 -9.16 9.33
N TRP A 21 -6.54 -9.72 9.78
CA TRP A 21 -7.80 -8.99 9.88
C TRP A 21 -7.77 -7.88 10.95
N TYR A 22 -7.07 -8.08 12.06
CA TYR A 22 -6.88 -7.02 13.07
C TYR A 22 -5.90 -5.94 12.59
N PHE A 23 -4.89 -6.34 11.84
CA PHE A 23 -3.92 -5.42 11.26
C PHE A 23 -4.51 -4.55 10.14
N LEU A 24 -5.47 -5.08 9.37
CA LEU A 24 -6.07 -4.40 8.23
C LEU A 24 -6.56 -2.97 8.54
N PRO A 25 -7.43 -2.71 9.51
CA PRO A 25 -7.93 -1.36 9.76
C PRO A 25 -6.83 -0.40 10.21
N PHE A 26 -5.86 -0.88 10.99
CA PHE A 26 -4.77 -0.04 11.47
C PHE A 26 -3.84 0.37 10.33
N GLY A 27 -3.32 -0.60 9.58
CA GLY A 27 -2.40 -0.29 8.49
C GLY A 27 -3.09 0.42 7.31
N TYR A 28 -4.40 0.20 7.10
CA TYR A 28 -5.19 0.99 6.16
C TYR A 28 -5.20 2.49 6.53
N LEU A 29 -5.43 2.83 7.80
CA LEU A 29 -5.43 4.21 8.26
C LEU A 29 -4.04 4.86 8.14
N VAL A 30 -2.99 4.11 8.49
CA VAL A 30 -1.60 4.58 8.34
C VAL A 30 -1.28 4.83 6.87
N THR A 31 -1.66 3.92 5.98
CA THR A 31 -1.45 4.05 4.53
C THR A 31 -2.14 5.29 3.99
N ILE A 32 -3.42 5.49 4.31
CA ILE A 32 -4.17 6.71 3.93
C ILE A 32 -3.47 7.97 4.44
N LEU A 33 -3.00 7.97 5.69
CA LEU A 33 -2.36 9.12 6.30
C LEU A 33 -1.07 9.54 5.55
N ILE A 34 -0.40 8.58 4.92
CA ILE A 34 0.84 8.80 4.17
C ILE A 34 0.56 9.17 2.72
N GLU A 35 -0.34 8.43 2.06
CA GLU A 35 -0.62 8.59 0.64
C GLU A 35 -1.42 9.86 0.36
N THR A 36 -2.40 10.17 1.22
CA THR A 36 -3.32 11.29 1.00
C THR A 36 -2.59 12.64 0.90
N PRO A 37 -1.63 13.00 1.77
CA PRO A 37 -0.84 14.23 1.60
C PRO A 37 -0.11 14.32 0.25
N ILE A 38 0.45 13.20 -0.21
CA ILE A 38 1.17 13.11 -1.49
C ILE A 38 0.20 13.34 -2.65
N LEU A 39 -0.98 12.70 -2.61
CA LEU A 39 -2.04 12.92 -3.60
C LEU A 39 -2.57 14.36 -3.57
N LEU A 40 -2.76 14.94 -2.38
CA LEU A 40 -3.26 16.31 -2.22
C LEU A 40 -2.31 17.32 -2.87
N ALA A 41 -1.00 17.20 -2.60
CA ALA A 41 0.04 18.06 -3.14
C ALA A 41 0.36 17.77 -4.62
N GLY A 42 0.41 16.49 -5.00
CA GLY A 42 0.88 16.04 -6.30
C GLY A 42 -0.17 16.13 -7.41
N LEU A 43 -1.44 15.82 -7.12
CA LEU A 43 -2.51 15.85 -8.12
C LEU A 43 -2.75 17.28 -8.63
N GLY A 44 -3.02 17.42 -9.92
CA GLY A 44 -3.23 18.72 -10.56
C GLY A 44 -4.39 19.51 -9.96
N SER A 45 -4.43 20.82 -10.21
CA SER A 45 -5.49 21.75 -9.75
C SER A 45 -6.87 21.47 -10.34
N LYS A 46 -6.98 20.55 -11.30
CA LYS A 46 -8.25 20.11 -11.90
C LYS A 46 -9.10 19.27 -10.96
N PHE A 47 -8.49 18.62 -9.97
CA PHE A 47 -9.22 17.86 -8.97
C PHE A 47 -9.53 18.75 -7.77
N THR A 48 -10.79 18.74 -7.35
CA THR A 48 -11.21 19.40 -6.11
C THR A 48 -10.53 18.74 -4.90
N PHE A 49 -10.37 19.48 -3.81
CA PHE A 49 -9.81 18.94 -2.57
C PHE A 49 -10.52 17.68 -2.10
N LYS A 50 -11.86 17.65 -2.20
CA LYS A 50 -12.68 16.47 -1.85
C LYS A 50 -12.36 15.28 -2.74
N GLN A 51 -12.23 15.47 -4.05
CA GLN A 51 -11.88 14.38 -4.96
C GLN A 51 -10.50 13.81 -4.66
N LYS A 52 -9.52 14.67 -4.37
CA LYS A 52 -8.16 14.22 -4.01
C LYS A 52 -8.15 13.41 -2.70
N LEU A 53 -8.85 13.91 -1.68
CA LEU A 53 -8.99 13.22 -0.39
C LEU A 53 -9.71 11.86 -0.54
N LEU A 54 -10.86 11.86 -1.23
CA LEU A 54 -11.61 10.62 -1.48
C LEU A 54 -10.84 9.65 -2.35
N SER A 55 -10.00 10.13 -3.27
CA SER A 55 -9.13 9.25 -4.07
C SER A 55 -8.15 8.50 -3.18
N GLY A 56 -7.47 9.18 -2.26
CA GLY A 56 -6.58 8.49 -1.31
C GLY A 56 -7.31 7.42 -0.51
N ILE A 57 -8.46 7.75 0.06
CA ILE A 57 -9.24 6.79 0.85
C ILE A 57 -9.71 5.60 -0.01
N TRP A 58 -10.28 5.88 -1.18
CA TRP A 58 -10.92 4.87 -2.01
C TRP A 58 -9.93 3.95 -2.72
N LEU A 59 -8.83 4.48 -3.23
CA LEU A 59 -7.80 3.71 -3.91
C LEU A 59 -7.20 2.67 -2.94
N THR A 60 -6.75 3.12 -1.77
CA THR A 60 -6.23 2.24 -0.73
C THR A 60 -7.28 1.23 -0.27
N ALA A 61 -8.56 1.61 -0.19
CA ALA A 61 -9.63 0.69 0.24
C ALA A 61 -9.82 -0.49 -0.74
N CYS A 62 -9.56 -0.27 -2.03
CA CYS A 62 -9.67 -1.31 -3.04
C CYS A 62 -8.42 -2.21 -3.13
N THR A 63 -7.23 -1.69 -2.81
CA THR A 63 -5.96 -2.38 -3.02
C THR A 63 -5.41 -3.01 -1.74
N TYR A 64 -5.55 -2.33 -0.60
CA TYR A 64 -4.94 -2.73 0.67
C TYR A 64 -5.43 -4.08 1.20
N PRO A 65 -6.73 -4.44 1.18
CA PRO A 65 -7.18 -5.77 1.60
C PRO A 65 -6.57 -6.89 0.75
N ILE A 66 -6.31 -6.63 -0.54
CA ILE A 66 -5.67 -7.61 -1.43
C ILE A 66 -4.22 -7.78 -1.01
N VAL A 67 -3.50 -6.69 -0.77
CA VAL A 67 -2.08 -6.72 -0.38
C VAL A 67 -1.84 -7.33 1.00
N VAL A 68 -2.77 -7.17 1.94
CA VAL A 68 -2.62 -7.60 3.34
C VAL A 68 -3.28 -8.93 3.66
N ILE A 69 -4.33 -9.33 2.93
CA ILE A 69 -5.01 -10.60 3.19
C ILE A 69 -4.78 -11.58 2.04
N VAL A 70 -5.11 -11.16 0.82
CA VAL A 70 -5.14 -12.09 -0.33
C VAL A 70 -3.73 -12.51 -0.76
N LEU A 71 -2.82 -11.55 -0.95
CA LEU A 71 -1.45 -11.86 -1.37
C LEU A 71 -0.70 -12.70 -0.32
N PRO A 72 -0.73 -12.38 1.00
CA PRO A 72 -0.10 -13.24 2.01
C PRO A 72 -0.65 -14.65 2.02
N ALA A 73 -1.97 -14.82 1.85
CA ALA A 73 -2.59 -16.15 1.76
C ALA A 73 -2.17 -16.93 0.49
N LEU A 74 -1.99 -16.24 -0.64
CA LEU A 74 -1.56 -16.87 -1.90
C LEU A 74 -0.07 -17.22 -1.92
N PHE A 75 0.76 -16.44 -1.23
CA PHE A 75 2.22 -16.61 -1.18
C PHE A 75 2.70 -17.29 0.10
N GLN A 76 1.81 -17.94 0.85
CA GLN A 76 2.17 -18.70 2.04
C GLN A 76 3.26 -19.74 1.72
N GLY A 77 4.34 -19.76 2.51
CA GLY A 77 5.50 -20.62 2.27
C GLY A 77 6.42 -20.22 1.10
N SER A 78 6.17 -19.06 0.45
CA SER A 78 7.05 -18.50 -0.58
C SER A 78 8.08 -17.52 0.02
N PRO A 79 9.18 -17.22 -0.70
CA PRO A 79 10.13 -16.20 -0.25
C PRO A 79 9.45 -14.82 -0.17
N ARG A 80 9.65 -14.11 0.95
CA ARG A 80 9.11 -12.75 1.18
C ARG A 80 9.35 -11.79 0.02
N GLY A 81 10.53 -11.85 -0.60
CA GLY A 81 10.88 -10.99 -1.73
C GLY A 81 9.93 -11.14 -2.93
N LEU A 82 9.40 -12.35 -3.15
CA LEU A 82 8.41 -12.59 -4.21
C LEU A 82 7.07 -11.94 -3.87
N TYR A 83 6.59 -12.13 -2.64
CA TYR A 83 5.38 -11.46 -2.14
C TYR A 83 5.49 -9.94 -2.27
N LEU A 84 6.58 -9.35 -1.77
CA LEU A 84 6.80 -7.91 -1.81
C LEU A 84 6.85 -7.37 -3.24
N THR A 85 7.63 -8.02 -4.12
CA THR A 85 7.71 -7.62 -5.53
C THR A 85 6.33 -7.61 -6.19
N VAL A 86 5.51 -8.64 -5.93
CA VAL A 86 4.15 -8.72 -6.49
C VAL A 86 3.25 -7.63 -5.88
N ALA A 87 3.30 -7.41 -4.57
CA ALA A 87 2.53 -6.37 -3.89
C ALA A 87 2.89 -4.96 -4.40
N GLU A 88 4.18 -4.66 -4.54
CA GLU A 88 4.73 -3.38 -5.00
C GLU A 88 4.41 -3.07 -6.46
N ILE A 89 4.18 -4.10 -7.29
CA ILE A 89 3.71 -3.92 -8.66
C ILE A 89 2.18 -3.80 -8.68
N PHE A 90 1.50 -4.68 -7.95
CA PHE A 90 0.05 -4.78 -7.94
C PHE A 90 -0.60 -3.48 -7.47
N ALA A 91 -0.20 -2.96 -6.30
CA ALA A 91 -0.84 -1.81 -5.68
C ALA A 91 -0.83 -0.57 -6.59
N PRO A 92 0.32 -0.06 -7.08
CA PRO A 92 0.32 1.13 -7.94
C PRO A 92 -0.36 0.90 -9.28
N VAL A 93 -0.27 -0.29 -9.88
CA VAL A 93 -0.95 -0.61 -11.16
C VAL A 93 -2.47 -0.60 -10.97
N ALA A 94 -2.97 -1.27 -9.92
CA ALA A 94 -4.39 -1.31 -9.61
C ALA A 94 -4.92 0.08 -9.27
N GLU A 95 -4.21 0.86 -8.46
CA GLU A 95 -4.63 2.22 -8.13
C GLU A 95 -4.63 3.16 -9.33
N CYS A 96 -3.60 3.10 -10.19
CA CYS A 96 -3.60 3.87 -11.43
C CYS A 96 -4.79 3.49 -12.33
N ALA A 97 -5.11 2.19 -12.45
CA ALA A 97 -6.25 1.72 -13.23
C ALA A 97 -7.58 2.19 -12.64
N ILE A 98 -7.79 2.06 -11.33
CA ILE A 98 -9.01 2.51 -10.65
C ILE A 98 -9.16 4.03 -10.74
N PHE A 99 -8.08 4.78 -10.52
CA PHE A 99 -8.08 6.24 -10.64
C PHE A 99 -8.42 6.68 -12.07
N TRP A 100 -7.83 6.03 -13.07
CA TRP A 100 -8.17 6.29 -14.46
C TRP A 100 -9.64 6.00 -14.75
N LEU A 101 -10.18 4.85 -14.31
CA LEU A 101 -11.59 4.51 -14.49
C LEU A 101 -12.53 5.53 -13.83
N ALA A 102 -12.16 6.05 -12.66
CA ALA A 102 -12.95 7.04 -11.94
C ALA A 102 -12.98 8.41 -12.64
N PHE A 103 -11.92 8.80 -13.35
CA PHE A 103 -11.76 10.16 -13.89
C PHE A 103 -11.54 10.24 -15.41
N ARG A 104 -11.63 9.14 -16.16
CA ARG A 104 -11.31 9.05 -17.61
C ARG A 104 -12.02 10.06 -18.54
N GLY A 105 -13.15 10.63 -18.10
CA GLY A 105 -13.89 11.65 -18.85
C GLY A 105 -13.50 13.11 -18.53
N THR A 106 -12.49 13.32 -17.69
CA THR A 106 -12.06 14.66 -17.29
C THR A 106 -11.09 15.22 -18.33
N GLU A 107 -11.48 16.30 -19.01
CA GLU A 107 -10.64 16.96 -20.00
C GLU A 107 -9.42 17.64 -19.36
N ALA A 108 -8.32 17.74 -20.13
CA ALA A 108 -7.08 18.41 -19.75
C ALA A 108 -6.40 17.88 -18.46
N VAL A 109 -6.63 16.61 -18.11
CA VAL A 109 -5.87 15.90 -17.06
C VAL A 109 -4.52 15.46 -17.61
N SER A 110 -3.44 15.79 -16.90
CA SER A 110 -2.12 15.23 -17.15
C SER A 110 -2.03 13.84 -16.51
N TRP A 111 -2.42 12.81 -17.26
CA TRP A 111 -2.44 11.41 -16.78
C TRP A 111 -1.08 10.91 -16.35
N THR A 112 -0.02 11.28 -17.06
CA THR A 112 1.37 10.94 -16.71
C THR A 112 1.75 11.47 -15.32
N ARG A 113 1.41 12.73 -15.02
CA ARG A 113 1.62 13.31 -13.70
C ARG A 113 0.76 12.59 -12.64
N SER A 114 -0.51 12.34 -12.91
CA SER A 114 -1.39 11.66 -11.94
C SER A 114 -0.88 10.27 -11.59
N PHE A 115 -0.48 9.46 -12.58
CA PHE A 115 0.07 8.13 -12.34
C PHE A 115 1.40 8.18 -11.61
N ALA A 116 2.30 9.10 -11.98
CA ALA A 116 3.56 9.28 -11.26
C ALA A 116 3.31 9.63 -9.78
N VAL A 117 2.33 10.50 -9.49
CA VAL A 117 1.97 10.87 -8.12
C VAL A 117 1.40 9.69 -7.33
N ILE A 118 0.53 8.88 -7.95
CA ILE A 118 -0.03 7.67 -7.31
C ILE A 118 1.07 6.64 -7.01
N ILE A 119 1.98 6.41 -7.96
CA ILE A 119 3.13 5.51 -7.78
C ILE A 119 4.01 6.01 -6.64
N VAL A 120 4.33 7.31 -6.60
CA VAL A 120 5.13 7.89 -5.51
C VAL A 120 4.42 7.75 -4.16
N ALA A 121 3.09 7.91 -4.11
CA ALA A 121 2.32 7.70 -2.89
C ALA A 121 2.44 6.26 -2.38
N ASN A 122 2.25 5.27 -3.26
CA ASN A 122 2.38 3.85 -2.93
C ASN A 122 3.81 3.48 -2.48
N LEU A 123 4.83 3.99 -3.17
CA LEU A 123 6.22 3.73 -2.78
C LEU A 123 6.56 4.37 -1.43
N ALA A 124 5.97 5.52 -1.11
CA ALA A 124 6.16 6.18 0.18
C ALA A 124 5.47 5.41 1.32
N SER A 125 4.25 4.91 1.12
CA SER A 125 3.56 4.08 2.12
C SER A 125 4.30 2.76 2.35
N PHE A 126 4.76 2.11 1.27
CA PHE A 126 5.62 0.93 1.36
C PHE A 126 6.93 1.22 2.12
N GLY A 127 7.67 2.26 1.71
CA GLY A 127 8.95 2.61 2.32
C GLY A 127 8.83 2.92 3.81
N LEU A 128 7.76 3.59 4.23
CA LEU A 128 7.48 3.83 5.65
C LEU A 128 7.11 2.53 6.36
N GLY A 129 6.34 1.64 5.73
CA GLY A 129 6.06 0.29 6.24
C GLY A 129 7.34 -0.51 6.53
N GLU A 130 8.30 -0.50 5.60
CA GLU A 130 9.60 -1.15 5.79
C GLU A 130 10.43 -0.50 6.91
N VAL A 131 10.39 0.82 7.05
CA VAL A 131 11.06 1.52 8.16
C VAL A 131 10.44 1.13 9.50
N LEU A 132 9.11 1.12 9.61
CA LEU A 132 8.43 0.70 10.84
C LEU A 132 8.74 -0.76 11.20
N ASN A 133 8.83 -1.62 10.19
CA ASN A 133 9.25 -3.01 10.34
C ASN A 133 10.69 -3.10 10.87
N ALA A 134 11.63 -2.34 10.28
CA ALA A 134 13.04 -2.34 10.69
C ALA A 134 13.26 -1.87 12.14
N TYR A 135 12.42 -0.97 12.65
CA TYR A 135 12.51 -0.45 14.02
C TYR A 135 11.68 -1.24 15.06
N ASN A 136 11.07 -2.37 14.70
CA ASN A 136 10.21 -3.18 15.58
C ASN A 136 9.07 -2.37 16.27
N TRP A 137 8.67 -1.24 15.70
CA TRP A 137 7.77 -0.28 16.37
C TRP A 137 6.41 -0.91 16.70
N LEU A 138 5.95 -1.88 15.89
CA LEU A 138 4.65 -2.51 16.08
C LEU A 138 4.63 -3.76 16.96
N GLY A 139 5.77 -4.27 17.44
CA GLY A 139 5.80 -5.45 18.33
C GLY A 139 5.00 -6.67 17.81
N LEU A 140 4.72 -6.69 16.50
CA LEU A 140 3.96 -7.69 15.75
C LEU A 140 4.92 -8.35 14.74
N PHE A 141 6.14 -8.67 15.16
CA PHE A 141 7.16 -9.34 14.35
C PHE A 141 8.14 -10.11 15.23
#